data_AF-A0A923EEF7-F1
#
_entry.id   AF-A0A923EEF7-F1
#
_cell.length_a   1.000
_cell.length_b   1.000
_cell.length_c   1.000
_cell.angle_alpha   90.00
_cell.angle_beta   90.00
_cell.angle_gamma   90.00
#
_symmetry.space_group_name_H-M   'P 1'
#
loop_
_entity.id
_entity.type
_entity.pdbx_description
1 polymer ?
#
loop_
_entity_poly.entity_id
_entity_poly.type
_entity_poly.pdbx_seq_one_letter_code
_entity_poly.pdbx_strand_id
1 'polypeptide(L)'
;MSSLIALSITTAIFCGVWAYLSGIIGLISWAGFAGCTSFFAAGEKKEGFKVSIIANISGVFWAIVIIKVSNLLSFPIAGAIVTTIVTFAMCVQAKFKLFAHIPGTFIGSFSTFATNGNWKAILPTLIIGAILGYICETSGTWLYNLINKNNN
;
A
#
# COMPACT_ATOMS: atom_id res chain seq x y z
N MET A 1 -13.55 26.44 -2.20
CA MET A 1 -12.36 25.64 -2.63
C MET A 1 -12.82 24.25 -3.04
N SER A 2 -12.20 23.60 -4.02
CA SER A 2 -12.58 22.21 -4.40
C SER A 2 -12.05 21.18 -3.40
N SER A 3 -12.72 20.03 -3.31
CA SER A 3 -12.29 18.91 -2.45
C SER A 3 -10.91 18.39 -2.84
N LEU A 4 -10.62 18.36 -4.15
CA LEU A 4 -9.32 17.95 -4.67
C LEU A 4 -8.18 18.87 -4.20
N ILE A 5 -8.38 20.19 -4.18
CA ILE A 5 -7.35 21.11 -3.67
C ILE A 5 -7.15 20.90 -2.17
N ALA A 6 -8.22 20.72 -1.40
CA ALA A 6 -8.13 20.44 0.04
C ALA A 6 -7.33 19.16 0.32
N LEU A 7 -7.62 18.09 -0.42
CA LEU A 7 -6.91 16.82 -0.36
C LEU A 7 -5.45 16.97 -0.79
N SER A 8 -5.17 17.75 -1.84
CA SER A 8 -3.82 17.97 -2.35
C SER A 8 -2.94 18.70 -1.33
N ILE A 9 -3.46 19.73 -0.66
CA ILE A 9 -2.75 20.49 0.37
C ILE A 9 -2.37 19.57 1.53
N THR A 10 -3.36 18.85 2.06
CA THR A 10 -3.14 17.95 3.21
C THR A 10 -2.19 16.81 2.84
N THR A 11 -2.39 16.19 1.67
CA THR A 11 -1.49 15.14 1.16
C THR A 11 -0.06 15.65 1.01
N ALA A 12 0.17 16.84 0.47
CA ALA A 12 1.51 17.41 0.32
C ALA A 12 2.21 17.59 1.68
N ILE A 13 1.49 18.09 2.69
CA ILE A 13 2.02 18.28 4.04
C ILE A 13 2.38 16.93 4.67
N PHE A 14 1.43 15.99 4.72
CA PHE A 14 1.63 14.71 5.37
C PHE A 14 2.66 13.83 4.66
N CYS A 15 2.67 13.81 3.32
CA CYS A 15 3.69 13.10 2.54
C CYS A 15 5.08 13.74 2.69
N GLY A 16 5.18 15.06 2.79
CA GLY A 16 6.45 15.75 3.08
C GLY A 16 6.99 15.39 4.46
N VAL A 17 6.12 15.40 5.48
CA VAL A 17 6.47 14.97 6.85
C VAL A 17 6.91 13.49 6.85
N TRP A 18 6.18 12.62 6.16
CA TRP A 18 6.55 11.22 6.05
C TRP A 18 7.90 11.00 5.36
N ALA A 19 8.19 11.72 4.26
CA ALA A 19 9.45 11.61 3.55
C ALA A 19 10.65 11.90 4.46
N TYR A 20 10.52 12.90 5.34
CA TYR A 20 11.54 13.22 6.33
C TYR A 20 11.60 12.20 7.48
N LEU A 21 10.46 11.92 8.12
CA LEU A 21 10.40 11.06 9.30
C LEU A 21 10.84 9.63 9.01
N SER A 22 10.42 9.06 7.87
CA SER A 22 10.75 7.69 7.48
C SER A 22 12.27 7.45 7.44
N GLY A 23 13.05 8.44 6.98
CA GLY A 23 14.51 8.37 7.01
C GLY A 23 15.10 8.32 8.42
N ILE A 24 14.50 9.02 9.38
CA ILE A 24 14.95 9.04 10.79
C ILE A 24 14.66 7.71 11.48
N ILE A 25 13.48 7.14 11.25
CA ILE A 25 13.03 5.90 11.91
C ILE A 25 13.46 4.62 11.17
N GLY A 26 14.27 4.74 10.12
CA GLY A 26 14.80 3.60 9.36
C GLY A 26 13.76 2.87 8.51
N LEU A 27 12.68 3.54 8.11
CA LEU A 27 11.65 2.99 7.22
C LEU A 27 11.84 3.48 5.78
N ILE A 28 11.22 2.78 4.83
CA ILE A 28 11.40 3.03 3.40
C ILE A 28 10.34 4.01 2.91
N SER A 29 10.71 5.27 2.68
CA SER A 29 9.78 6.35 2.31
C SER A 29 8.83 5.96 1.17
N TRP A 30 9.40 5.40 0.09
CA TRP A 30 8.65 4.96 -1.09
C TRP A 30 7.70 3.79 -0.83
N ALA A 31 8.03 2.88 0.10
CA ALA A 31 7.10 1.82 0.50
C ALA A 31 5.93 2.40 1.31
N GLY A 32 6.15 3.47 2.08
CA GLY A 32 5.07 4.19 2.75
C GLY A 32 4.16 4.88 1.74
N PHE A 33 4.74 5.50 0.71
CA PHE A 33 3.95 6.05 -0.40
C PHE A 33 3.18 4.95 -1.15
N ALA A 34 3.77 3.77 -1.36
CA ALA A 34 3.08 2.64 -1.95
C ALA A 34 1.86 2.21 -1.10
N GLY A 35 1.99 2.18 0.23
CA GLY A 35 0.87 1.94 1.15
C GLY A 35 -0.21 3.01 1.06
N CYS A 36 0.18 4.29 0.98
CA CYS A 36 -0.74 5.43 0.82
C CYS A 36 -1.51 5.35 -0.51
N THR A 37 -0.81 5.05 -1.61
CA THR A 37 -1.40 4.86 -2.94
C THR A 37 -2.34 3.67 -2.97
N SER A 38 -1.99 2.56 -2.32
CA SER A 38 -2.86 1.38 -2.18
C SER A 38 -4.18 1.76 -1.50
N PHE A 39 -4.14 2.64 -0.49
CA PHE A 39 -5.34 3.12 0.18
C PHE A 39 -6.23 3.96 -0.77
N PHE A 40 -5.67 4.96 -1.44
CA PHE A 40 -6.44 5.79 -2.39
C PHE A 40 -7.04 4.95 -3.52
N ALA A 41 -6.29 3.96 -4.01
CA ALA A 41 -6.75 3.05 -5.06
C ALA A 41 -7.85 2.07 -4.60
N ALA A 42 -7.98 1.81 -3.30
CA ALA A 42 -9.00 0.91 -2.74
C ALA A 42 -10.39 1.56 -2.58
N GLY A 43 -10.53 2.84 -2.91
CA GLY A 43 -11.75 3.60 -2.73
C GLY A 43 -11.80 4.24 -1.35
N GLU A 44 -11.29 5.47 -1.29
CA GLU A 44 -11.36 6.45 -0.20
C GLU A 44 -12.58 6.25 0.71
N LYS A 45 -12.34 5.66 1.90
CA LYS A 45 -13.26 5.31 3.02
C LYS A 45 -12.63 4.29 3.99
N LYS A 46 -13.27 4.08 5.15
CA LYS A 46 -12.88 3.05 6.15
C LYS A 46 -12.84 1.61 5.59
N GLU A 47 -13.69 1.30 4.62
CA GLU A 47 -13.69 -0.02 3.98
C GLU A 47 -12.47 -0.19 3.06
N GLY A 48 -12.15 0.82 2.25
CA GLY A 48 -10.95 0.86 1.43
C GLY A 48 -9.66 0.71 2.26
N PHE A 49 -9.62 1.34 3.44
CA PHE A 49 -8.50 1.18 4.39
C PHE A 49 -8.25 -0.29 4.78
N LYS A 50 -9.30 -1.00 5.20
CA LYS A 50 -9.18 -2.39 5.61
C LYS A 50 -8.75 -3.28 4.45
N VAL A 51 -9.40 -3.13 3.30
CA VAL A 51 -9.10 -3.96 2.12
C VAL A 51 -7.68 -3.66 1.60
N SER A 52 -7.23 -2.41 1.59
CA SER A 52 -5.87 -2.03 1.20
C SER A 52 -4.81 -2.68 2.09
N ILE A 53 -4.96 -2.59 3.42
CA ILE A 53 -3.99 -3.21 4.35
C ILE A 53 -3.96 -4.73 4.17
N ILE A 54 -5.12 -5.38 4.13
CA ILE A 54 -5.20 -6.84 3.99
C ILE A 54 -4.57 -7.29 2.65
N ALA A 55 -4.86 -6.57 1.56
CA ALA A 55 -4.27 -6.83 0.26
C ALA A 55 -2.74 -6.67 0.29
N ASN A 56 -2.23 -5.57 0.87
CA ASN A 56 -0.79 -5.34 1.00
C ASN A 56 -0.11 -6.47 1.80
N ILE A 57 -0.69 -6.89 2.93
CA ILE A 57 -0.17 -8.00 3.76
C ILE A 57 -0.15 -9.30 2.95
N SER A 58 -1.22 -9.60 2.21
CA SER A 58 -1.29 -10.76 1.32
C SER A 58 -0.19 -10.71 0.25
N GLY A 59 0.04 -9.55 -0.36
CA GLY A 59 1.12 -9.35 -1.30
C GLY A 59 2.50 -9.65 -0.73
N VAL A 60 2.79 -9.17 0.48
CA VAL A 60 4.04 -9.47 1.18
C VAL A 60 4.18 -10.98 1.39
N PHE A 61 3.10 -11.65 1.82
CA PHE A 61 3.08 -13.10 1.97
C PHE A 61 3.41 -13.83 0.65
N TRP A 62 2.75 -13.47 -0.45
CA TRP A 62 2.96 -14.09 -1.75
C TRP A 62 4.38 -13.88 -2.28
N ALA A 63 4.95 -12.68 -2.12
CA ALA A 63 6.34 -12.43 -2.50
C ALA A 63 7.32 -13.30 -1.69
N ILE A 64 7.12 -13.47 -0.38
CA ILE A 64 7.95 -14.38 0.43
C ILE A 64 7.82 -15.82 -0.04
N VAL A 65 6.60 -16.28 -0.39
CA VAL A 65 6.38 -17.62 -0.97
C VAL A 65 7.17 -17.77 -2.26
N ILE A 66 7.10 -16.81 -3.17
CA ILE A 66 7.86 -16.83 -4.43
C ILE A 66 9.36 -16.93 -4.14
N ILE A 67 9.91 -16.07 -3.29
CA ILE A 67 11.34 -16.06 -2.96
C ILE A 67 11.78 -17.41 -2.38
N LYS A 68 11.06 -17.94 -1.39
CA LYS A 68 11.44 -19.19 -0.71
C LYS A 68 11.34 -20.41 -1.63
N VAL A 69 10.24 -20.54 -2.38
CA VAL A 69 10.02 -21.69 -3.25
C VAL A 69 10.97 -21.66 -4.44
N SER A 70 11.23 -20.48 -5.01
CA SER A 70 12.19 -20.34 -6.11
C SER A 70 13.61 -20.71 -5.69
N ASN A 71 14.02 -20.29 -4.49
CA ASN A 71 15.32 -20.67 -3.92
C ASN A 71 15.40 -22.17 -3.63
N LEU A 72 14.32 -22.79 -3.15
CA LEU A 72 14.28 -24.24 -2.91
C LEU A 72 14.46 -25.06 -4.19
N LEU A 73 13.85 -24.61 -5.29
CA LEU A 73 13.90 -25.29 -6.58
C LEU A 73 15.25 -25.11 -7.32
N SER A 74 15.91 -23.96 -7.14
CA SER A 74 17.30 -23.71 -7.58
C SER A 74 17.65 -23.96 -9.07
N PHE A 75 16.68 -24.12 -9.98
CA PHE A 75 16.91 -24.22 -11.43
C PHE A 75 16.63 -22.90 -12.17
N PRO A 76 17.22 -22.64 -13.36
CA PRO A 76 17.29 -21.30 -13.96
C PRO A 76 15.96 -20.58 -14.20
N ILE A 77 14.87 -21.31 -14.41
CA ILE A 77 13.53 -20.75 -14.68
C ILE A 77 12.55 -20.92 -13.50
N ALA A 78 13.01 -21.41 -12.34
CA ALA A 78 12.15 -21.67 -11.19
C ALA A 78 11.39 -20.41 -10.74
N GLY A 79 12.08 -19.27 -10.67
CA GLY A 79 11.48 -17.99 -10.31
C GLY A 79 10.30 -17.60 -11.20
N ALA A 80 10.44 -17.78 -12.51
CA ALA A 80 9.37 -17.47 -13.47
C ALA A 80 8.17 -18.40 -13.27
N ILE A 81 8.39 -19.70 -13.16
CA ILE A 81 7.31 -20.69 -12.98
C ILE A 81 6.54 -20.43 -11.69
N VAL A 82 7.25 -20.25 -10.57
CA VAL A 82 6.63 -20.00 -9.27
C VAL A 82 5.86 -18.68 -9.30
N THR A 83 6.43 -17.64 -9.92
CA THR A 83 5.75 -16.34 -10.08
C THR A 83 4.47 -16.49 -10.90
N THR A 84 4.47 -17.27 -12.00
CA THR A 84 3.26 -17.54 -12.78
C THR A 84 2.17 -18.19 -11.94
N ILE A 85 2.51 -19.24 -11.19
CA ILE A 85 1.55 -19.99 -10.35
C ILE A 85 1.01 -19.09 -9.23
N VAL A 86 1.89 -18.37 -8.53
CA VAL A 86 1.50 -17.50 -7.42
C VAL A 86 0.69 -16.30 -7.90
N THR A 87 1.05 -15.71 -9.05
CA THR A 87 0.28 -14.60 -9.62
C THR A 87 -1.13 -15.02 -9.98
N PHE A 88 -1.30 -16.23 -10.54
CA PHE A 88 -2.63 -16.80 -10.75
C PHE A 88 -3.40 -16.94 -9.43
N ALA A 89 -2.77 -17.48 -8.38
CA ALA A 89 -3.36 -17.58 -7.05
C ALA A 89 -3.74 -16.21 -6.47
N MET A 90 -2.89 -15.20 -6.65
CA MET A 90 -3.14 -13.81 -6.23
C MET A 90 -4.39 -13.21 -6.91
N CYS A 91 -4.64 -13.55 -8.17
CA CYS A 91 -5.85 -13.11 -8.86
C CYS A 91 -7.09 -13.90 -8.42
N VAL A 92 -6.96 -15.23 -8.23
CA VAL A 92 -8.07 -16.07 -7.76
C VAL A 92 -8.52 -15.71 -6.34
N GLN A 93 -7.59 -15.33 -5.45
CA GLN A 93 -7.91 -14.95 -4.08
C GLN A 93 -8.84 -13.72 -4.03
N ALA A 94 -8.86 -12.88 -5.06
CA ALA A 94 -9.68 -11.68 -5.11
C ALA A 94 -11.20 -11.98 -5.16
N LYS A 95 -11.58 -13.25 -5.35
CA LYS A 95 -12.96 -13.71 -5.14
C LYS A 95 -13.45 -13.48 -3.70
N PHE A 96 -12.53 -13.44 -2.74
CA PHE A 96 -12.85 -13.10 -1.36
C PHE A 96 -12.86 -11.57 -1.19
N LYS A 97 -13.95 -11.03 -0.63
CA LYS A 97 -14.16 -9.58 -0.47
C LYS A 97 -12.99 -8.85 0.20
N LEU A 98 -12.33 -9.48 1.18
CA LEU A 98 -11.20 -8.89 1.90
C LEU A 98 -9.92 -8.74 1.04
N PHE A 99 -9.80 -9.50 -0.04
CA PHE A 99 -8.66 -9.48 -0.95
C PHE A 99 -9.04 -8.98 -2.35
N ALA A 100 -10.24 -8.41 -2.51
CA ALA A 100 -10.75 -7.96 -3.81
C ALA A 100 -9.89 -6.85 -4.44
N HIS A 101 -9.10 -6.13 -3.63
CA HIS A 101 -8.16 -5.13 -4.12
C HIS A 101 -6.87 -5.79 -4.66
N ILE A 102 -6.97 -6.31 -5.88
CA ILE A 102 -5.85 -6.90 -6.63
C ILE A 102 -4.63 -5.96 -6.68
N PRO A 103 -4.78 -4.65 -7.00
CA PRO A 103 -3.63 -3.74 -7.03
C PRO A 103 -2.85 -3.73 -5.72
N GLY A 104 -3.51 -3.64 -4.56
CA GLY A 104 -2.85 -3.72 -3.25
C GLY A 104 -2.05 -4.99 -3.02
N THR A 105 -2.51 -6.12 -3.53
CA THR A 105 -1.76 -7.39 -3.44
C THR A 105 -0.47 -7.31 -4.27
N PHE A 106 -0.52 -6.74 -5.47
CA PHE A 106 0.68 -6.48 -6.24
C PHE A 106 1.59 -5.46 -5.56
N ILE A 107 1.03 -4.43 -4.93
CA ILE A 107 1.77 -3.41 -4.17
C ILE A 107 2.60 -4.03 -3.04
N GLY A 108 1.99 -4.89 -2.23
CA GLY A 108 2.73 -5.63 -1.21
C GLY A 108 3.84 -6.51 -1.80
N SER A 109 3.56 -7.15 -2.93
CA SER A 109 4.49 -8.07 -3.59
C SER A 109 5.71 -7.33 -4.15
N PHE A 110 5.51 -6.32 -5.00
CA PHE A 110 6.63 -5.57 -5.59
C PHE A 110 7.46 -4.84 -4.55
N SER A 111 6.84 -4.37 -3.45
CA SER A 111 7.56 -3.66 -2.39
C SER A 111 8.49 -4.62 -1.64
N THR A 112 8.05 -5.87 -1.46
CA THR A 112 8.85 -6.94 -0.89
C THR A 112 10.00 -7.34 -1.83
N PHE A 113 9.75 -7.46 -3.13
CA PHE A 113 10.81 -7.74 -4.10
C PHE A 113 11.85 -6.62 -4.20
N ALA A 114 11.40 -5.36 -4.22
CA ALA A 114 12.27 -4.18 -4.26
C ALA A 114 13.21 -4.08 -3.04
N THR A 115 12.91 -4.81 -1.97
CA THR A 115 13.73 -4.86 -0.73
C THR A 115 14.41 -6.20 -0.53
N ASN A 116 14.56 -7.00 -1.59
CA ASN A 116 15.17 -8.32 -1.55
C ASN A 116 14.55 -9.24 -0.49
N GLY A 117 13.24 -9.14 -0.27
CA GLY A 117 12.51 -9.96 0.70
C GLY A 117 12.57 -9.47 2.14
N ASN A 118 13.01 -8.24 2.42
CA ASN A 118 13.00 -7.65 3.77
C ASN A 118 11.58 -7.28 4.24
N TRP A 119 10.77 -8.31 4.46
CA TRP A 119 9.37 -8.19 4.88
C TRP A 119 9.21 -7.54 6.26
N LYS A 120 10.21 -7.66 7.13
CA LYS A 120 10.19 -7.05 8.47
C LYS A 120 10.18 -5.53 8.42
N ALA A 121 10.87 -4.95 7.43
CA ALA A 121 10.82 -3.51 7.18
C ALA A 121 9.60 -3.11 6.34
N ILE A 122 9.28 -3.88 5.30
CA ILE A 122 8.19 -3.54 4.36
C ILE A 122 6.80 -3.58 5.00
N LEU A 123 6.50 -4.61 5.79
CA LEU A 123 5.18 -4.79 6.38
C LEU A 123 4.73 -3.61 7.24
N PRO A 124 5.50 -3.15 8.26
CA PRO A 124 5.10 -1.97 9.04
C PRO A 124 5.08 -0.71 8.19
N THR A 125 6.01 -0.57 7.23
CA THR A 125 6.07 0.61 6.35
C THR A 125 4.82 0.76 5.48
N LEU A 126 4.32 -0.33 4.88
CA LEU A 126 3.09 -0.33 4.09
C LEU A 126 1.85 -0.01 4.94
N ILE A 127 1.79 -0.53 6.17
CA ILE A 127 0.69 -0.25 7.10
C ILE A 127 0.67 1.22 7.50
N ILE A 128 1.83 1.78 7.87
CA ILE A 128 1.95 3.20 8.19
C ILE A 128 1.61 4.06 6.97
N GLY A 129 2.03 3.63 5.78
CA GLY A 129 1.65 4.26 4.52
C GLY A 129 0.13 4.32 4.30
N ALA A 130 -0.58 3.23 4.54
CA ALA A 130 -2.04 3.22 4.46
C ALA A 130 -2.69 4.15 5.50
N ILE A 131 -2.13 4.20 6.72
CA ILE A 131 -2.58 5.13 7.78
C ILE A 131 -2.38 6.58 7.35
N LEU A 132 -1.23 6.88 6.74
CA LEU A 132 -0.94 8.20 6.18
C LEU A 132 -2.01 8.60 5.15
N GLY A 133 -2.34 7.72 4.20
CA GLY A 133 -3.39 7.97 3.21
C GLY A 133 -4.75 8.27 3.85
N TYR A 134 -5.13 7.50 4.87
CA TYR A 134 -6.38 7.74 5.61
C TYR A 134 -6.38 9.11 6.33
N ILE A 135 -5.25 9.52 6.90
CA ILE A 135 -5.09 10.85 7.52
C ILE A 135 -5.21 11.96 6.47
N CYS A 136 -4.59 11.80 5.29
CA CYS A 136 -4.71 12.73 4.18
C CYS A 136 -6.17 12.92 3.75
N GLU A 137 -6.91 11.83 3.54
CA GLU A 137 -8.33 11.91 3.14
C GLU A 137 -9.20 12.58 4.22
N THR A 138 -9.03 12.16 5.48
CA THR A 138 -9.83 12.65 6.60
C THR A 138 -9.60 14.15 6.84
N SER A 139 -8.32 14.57 6.84
CA SER A 139 -7.95 15.98 7.01
C SER A 139 -8.31 16.83 5.80
N GLY A 140 -8.20 16.30 4.57
CA GLY A 140 -8.63 16.98 3.35
C GLY A 140 -10.13 17.25 3.34
N THR A 141 -10.94 16.26 3.74
CA THR A 141 -12.40 16.40 3.88
C THR A 141 -12.74 17.42 4.97
N TRP A 142 -12.05 17.38 6.11
CA TRP A 142 -12.23 18.36 7.19
C TRP A 142 -11.92 19.79 6.73
N LEU A 143 -10.78 20.00 6.04
CA LEU A 143 -10.36 21.31 5.52
C LEU A 143 -11.34 21.85 4.47
N TYR A 144 -11.83 20.99 3.58
CA TYR A 144 -12.85 21.34 2.59
C TYR A 144 -14.15 21.84 3.26
N ASN A 145 -14.63 21.10 4.25
CA ASN A 145 -15.85 21.46 4.99
C ASN A 145 -15.68 22.75 5.78
N LEU A 146 -14.53 22.96 6.43
CA LEU A 146 -14.25 24.18 7.19
C LEU A 146 -14.30 25.44 6.31
N ILE A 147 -13.64 25.39 5.15
CA ILE A 147 -13.56 26.55 4.25
C ILE A 147 -14.90 26.83 3.57
N ASN A 148 -15.64 25.80 3.13
CA ASN A 148 -16.90 26.03 2.45
C ASN A 148 -18.06 26.33 3.41
N LYS A 149 -18.01 25.90 4.67
CA LYS A 149 -18.99 26.29 5.70
C LYS A 149 -18.87 27.76 6.09
N ASN A 150 -17.68 28.35 5.99
CA ASN A 150 -17.46 29.78 6.22
C ASN A 150 -17.91 30.68 5.04
N ASN A 151 -18.28 30.09 3.90
CA ASN A 151 -18.75 30.81 2.72
C ASN A 151 -20.28 30.76 2.53
N ASN A 152 -21.00 30.18 3.49
CA ASN A 152 -22.47 30.15 3.59
C ASN A 152 -22.91 30.87 4.86
#